data_AF-A0A1V1WY08-F1
#
_entry.id   AF-A0A1V1WY08-F1
#
_cell.length_a   1.000
_cell.length_b   1.000
_cell.length_c   1.000
_cell.angle_alpha   90.00
_cell.angle_beta   90.00
_cell.angle_gamma   90.00
#
_symmetry.space_group_name_H-M   'P 1'
#
loop_
_entity.id
_entity.type
_entity.pdbx_description
1 polymer ?
#
loop_
_entity_poly.entity_id
_entity_poly.type
_entity_poly.pdbx_seq_one_letter_code
_entity_poly.pdbx_strand_id
1 'polypeptide(L)'
;MVRKPNPLLNEFLDKSLPLPTIDWETVPPGVSPADAWEMYDETVEGWVPVWYPTGDPKTGRSYSEFERAYLFNDNLERILRAMNRWPLWGSPTKKKHAVAFALLQLFCEANALCPKV
;
A
#
# COMPACT_ATOMS: atom_id res chain seq x y z
N MET A 1 -23.22 -6.16 -7.76
CA MET A 1 -22.77 -4.77 -7.51
C MET A 1 -21.26 -4.75 -7.61
N VAL A 2 -20.71 -4.07 -8.62
CA VAL A 2 -19.25 -3.92 -8.78
C VAL A 2 -18.79 -2.97 -7.68
N ARG A 3 -18.14 -3.51 -6.63
CA ARG A 3 -17.68 -2.73 -5.48
C ARG A 3 -16.47 -1.88 -5.90
N LYS A 4 -16.47 -0.61 -5.52
CA LYS A 4 -15.43 0.36 -5.93
C LYS A 4 -14.11 0.06 -5.18
N PRO A 5 -12.95 0.23 -5.85
CA PRO A 5 -11.65 0.15 -5.19
C PRO A 5 -11.56 1.10 -4.00
N ASN A 6 -10.67 0.81 -3.05
CA ASN A 6 -10.31 1.75 -2.00
C ASN A 6 -10.03 3.12 -2.66
N PRO A 7 -10.73 4.21 -2.25
CA PRO A 7 -10.53 5.52 -2.86
C PRO A 7 -9.08 6.00 -2.86
N LEU A 8 -8.25 5.53 -1.92
CA LEU A 8 -6.83 5.84 -1.84
C LEU A 8 -6.01 5.24 -3.00
N LEU A 9 -6.49 4.16 -3.61
CA LEU A 9 -5.81 3.47 -4.69
C LEU A 9 -6.27 3.93 -6.08
N ASN A 10 -7.29 4.80 -6.18
CA ASN A 10 -7.87 5.22 -7.45
C ASN A 10 -6.81 5.76 -8.42
N GLU A 11 -6.08 6.80 -8.02
CA GLU A 11 -5.02 7.37 -8.85
C GLU A 11 -3.83 6.42 -8.99
N PHE A 12 -3.57 5.56 -7.99
CA PHE A 12 -2.47 4.60 -8.07
C PHE A 12 -2.70 3.53 -9.15
N LEU A 13 -3.92 2.99 -9.24
CA LEU A 13 -4.31 1.97 -10.21
C LEU A 13 -4.56 2.53 -11.62
N ASP A 14 -4.64 3.85 -11.78
CA ASP A 14 -4.76 4.50 -13.08
C ASP A 14 -3.48 4.31 -13.91
N LYS A 15 -3.54 3.41 -14.90
CA LYS A 15 -2.42 3.08 -15.80
C LYS A 15 -2.01 4.24 -16.72
N SER A 16 -2.87 5.25 -16.89
CA SER A 16 -2.53 6.43 -17.69
C SER A 16 -1.58 7.39 -16.96
N LEU A 17 -1.49 7.28 -15.62
CA LEU A 17 -0.61 8.10 -14.80
C LEU A 17 0.76 7.42 -14.63
N PRO A 18 1.87 8.16 -14.75
CA PRO A 18 3.21 7.59 -14.57
C PRO A 18 3.47 7.24 -13.11
N LEU A 19 4.15 6.11 -12.88
CA LEU A 19 4.72 5.76 -11.58
C LEU A 19 5.86 6.73 -11.20
N PRO A 20 6.14 6.94 -9.90
CA PRO A 20 7.25 7.79 -9.51
C PRO A 20 8.60 7.18 -9.89
N THR A 21 9.58 8.04 -10.15
CA THR A 21 10.99 7.63 -10.19
C THR A 21 11.43 7.27 -8.78
N ILE A 22 12.12 6.15 -8.63
CA ILE A 22 12.64 5.66 -7.35
C ILE A 22 14.14 5.92 -7.32
N ASP A 23 14.59 6.52 -6.23
CA ASP A 23 15.99 6.60 -5.90
C ASP A 23 16.41 5.32 -5.17
N TRP A 24 16.98 4.37 -5.92
CA TRP A 24 17.32 3.04 -5.42
C TRP A 24 18.34 3.05 -4.28
N GLU A 25 19.13 4.11 -4.14
CA GLU A 25 20.08 4.25 -3.02
C GLU A 25 19.38 4.44 -1.67
N THR A 26 18.12 4.88 -1.69
CA THR A 26 17.30 5.14 -0.50
C THR A 26 16.40 3.97 -0.11
N VAL A 27 16.35 2.92 -0.93
CA VAL A 27 15.46 1.78 -0.74
C VAL A 27 16.20 0.65 0.00
N PRO A 28 15.67 0.13 1.12
CA PRO A 28 16.29 -0.98 1.83
C PRO A 28 16.47 -2.23 0.94
N PRO A 29 17.54 -3.03 1.15
CA PRO A 29 17.73 -4.28 0.43
C PRO A 29 16.51 -5.21 0.55
N GLY A 30 16.06 -5.77 -0.58
CA GLY A 30 14.90 -6.67 -0.63
C GLY A 30 13.55 -5.99 -0.80
N VAL A 31 13.48 -4.66 -0.84
CA VAL A 31 12.26 -3.93 -1.22
C VAL A 31 12.25 -3.72 -2.73
N SER A 32 11.38 -4.47 -3.42
CA SER A 32 11.16 -4.33 -4.86
C SER A 32 9.82 -3.63 -5.14
N PRO A 33 9.80 -2.58 -5.97
CA PRO A 33 8.57 -1.93 -6.40
C PRO A 33 7.64 -2.84 -7.20
N ALA A 34 8.19 -3.77 -7.99
CA ALA A 34 7.37 -4.74 -8.69
C ALA A 34 6.59 -5.61 -7.69
N ASP A 35 7.27 -6.10 -6.64
CA ASP A 35 6.64 -6.91 -5.61
C ASP A 35 5.60 -6.10 -4.82
N ALA A 36 5.90 -4.84 -4.50
CA ALA A 36 4.99 -3.97 -3.76
C ALA A 36 3.78 -3.51 -4.59
N TRP A 37 3.93 -3.26 -5.89
CA TRP A 37 2.94 -2.58 -6.73
C TRP A 37 2.16 -3.49 -7.67
N GLU A 38 2.67 -4.65 -8.06
CA GLU A 38 2.04 -5.50 -9.09
C GLU A 38 1.14 -6.58 -8.49
N MET A 39 1.28 -6.89 -7.20
CA MET A 39 0.61 -8.01 -6.56
C MET A 39 -0.69 -7.61 -5.84
N TYR A 40 -1.68 -7.04 -6.54
CA TYR A 40 -3.00 -6.77 -5.92
C TYR A 40 -3.96 -7.95 -6.08
N ASP A 41 -4.63 -8.35 -4.99
CA ASP A 41 -5.64 -9.40 -5.01
C ASP A 41 -7.04 -8.79 -5.24
N GLU A 42 -7.79 -9.36 -6.20
CA GLU A 42 -9.13 -8.92 -6.60
C GLU A 42 -10.24 -9.49 -5.70
N THR A 43 -10.04 -9.51 -4.38
CA THR A 43 -11.05 -10.03 -3.43
C THR A 43 -12.04 -8.95 -2.93
N VAL A 44 -13.11 -9.41 -2.26
CA VAL A 44 -14.47 -8.83 -2.17
C VAL A 44 -14.57 -7.43 -1.54
N GLU A 45 -13.49 -6.88 -0.99
CA GLU A 45 -13.44 -5.52 -0.40
C GLU A 45 -12.28 -4.63 -0.85
N GLY A 46 -11.74 -4.94 -2.03
CA GLY A 46 -10.96 -3.98 -2.80
C GLY A 46 -9.47 -4.04 -2.52
N TRP A 47 -8.78 -4.74 -3.41
CA TRP A 47 -7.38 -4.52 -3.78
C TRP A 47 -6.44 -4.39 -2.58
N VAL A 48 -6.45 -5.40 -1.71
CA VAL A 48 -5.36 -5.61 -0.75
C VAL A 48 -4.24 -6.33 -1.48
N PRO A 49 -2.97 -5.91 -1.35
CA PRO A 49 -1.88 -6.64 -1.97
C PRO A 49 -1.74 -8.07 -1.43
N VAL A 50 -1.40 -9.04 -2.30
CA VAL A 50 -1.20 -10.46 -1.96
C VAL A 50 -0.15 -10.62 -0.87
N TRP A 51 0.91 -9.80 -0.90
CA TRP A 51 1.97 -9.79 0.12
C TRP A 51 1.52 -9.27 1.48
N TYR A 52 0.37 -8.59 1.58
CA TYR A 52 -0.09 -8.03 2.84
C TYR A 52 -0.52 -9.16 3.80
N PRO A 53 -0.11 -9.14 5.09
CA PRO A 53 -0.31 -10.26 6.01
C PRO A 53 -1.75 -10.77 6.05
N THR A 54 -1.91 -12.09 6.01
CA THR A 54 -3.21 -12.79 6.16
C THR A 54 -3.54 -13.11 7.62
N GLY A 55 -2.64 -12.77 8.54
CA GLY A 55 -2.81 -12.96 9.97
C GLY A 55 -1.77 -12.18 10.76
N ASP A 56 -1.96 -12.18 12.08
CA ASP A 56 -1.01 -11.58 13.01
C ASP A 56 0.15 -12.55 13.26
N PRO A 57 1.40 -12.19 12.89
CA PRO A 57 2.55 -13.05 13.10
C PRO A 57 2.88 -13.26 14.59
N LYS A 58 2.40 -12.41 15.50
CA LYS A 58 2.65 -12.54 16.95
C LYS A 58 1.67 -13.47 17.64
N THR A 59 0.39 -13.40 17.26
CA THR A 59 -0.68 -14.19 17.90
C THR A 59 -1.08 -15.43 17.10
N GLY A 60 -0.65 -15.53 15.84
CA GLY A 60 -1.01 -16.62 14.93
C GLY A 60 -2.47 -16.58 14.45
N ARG A 61 -3.21 -15.52 14.79
CA ARG A 61 -4.61 -15.35 14.39
C ARG A 61 -4.69 -14.97 12.92
N SER A 62 -5.47 -15.71 12.14
CA SER A 62 -5.82 -15.32 10.76
C SER A 62 -6.81 -14.17 10.75
N TYR A 63 -6.63 -13.25 9.79
CA TYR A 63 -7.56 -12.18 9.52
C TYR A 63 -8.63 -12.66 8.54
N SER A 64 -9.88 -12.23 8.77
CA SER A 64 -10.90 -12.32 7.72
C SER A 64 -10.59 -11.36 6.57
N GLU A 65 -11.20 -11.54 5.40
CA GLU A 65 -11.02 -10.63 4.25
C GLU A 65 -11.33 -9.17 4.61
N PHE A 66 -12.40 -8.93 5.37
CA PHE A 66 -12.81 -7.60 5.85
C PHE A 66 -11.76 -7.01 6.81
N GLU A 67 -11.34 -7.79 7.79
CA GLU A 67 -10.34 -7.35 8.78
C GLU A 67 -9.00 -7.02 8.10
N ARG A 68 -8.59 -7.84 7.13
CA ARG A 68 -7.38 -7.63 6.35
C ARG A 68 -7.45 -6.34 5.53
N ALA A 69 -8.56 -6.07 4.85
CA ALA A 69 -8.77 -4.84 4.08
C ALA A 69 -8.81 -3.59 4.98
N TYR A 70 -9.51 -3.67 6.12
CA TYR A 70 -9.53 -2.61 7.10
C TYR A 70 -8.12 -2.26 7.61
N LEU A 71 -7.35 -3.27 8.03
CA LEU A 71 -5.99 -3.07 8.54
C LEU A 71 -5.05 -2.53 7.48
N PHE A 72 -5.17 -2.98 6.23
CA PHE A 72 -4.39 -2.45 5.11
C PHE A 72 -4.65 -0.96 4.92
N ASN A 73 -5.92 -0.55 4.91
CA ASN A 73 -6.31 0.84 4.74
C ASN A 73 -5.82 1.72 5.89
N ASP A 74 -5.98 1.26 7.13
CA ASP A 74 -5.53 1.96 8.33
C ASP A 74 -4.00 2.15 8.33
N ASN A 75 -3.24 1.12 7.98
CA ASN A 75 -1.79 1.20 7.88
C ASN A 75 -1.31 2.11 6.74
N LEU A 76 -1.98 2.05 5.58
CA LEU A 76 -1.67 2.94 4.45
C LEU A 76 -1.94 4.41 4.82
N GLU A 77 -3.07 4.69 5.49
CA GLU A 77 -3.40 6.03 5.97
C GLU A 77 -2.38 6.53 7.00
N ARG A 78 -1.97 5.69 7.96
CA ARG A 78 -0.92 6.03 8.93
C ARG A 78 0.37 6.45 8.23
N ILE A 79 0.83 5.68 7.24
CA ILE A 79 2.07 6.00 6.51
C ILE A 79 1.90 7.31 5.73
N LEU A 80 0.77 7.51 5.05
CA LEU A 80 0.47 8.76 4.35
C LEU A 80 0.46 9.97 5.31
N ARG A 81 -0.05 9.81 6.54
CA ARG A 81 0.03 10.84 7.59
C ARG A 81 1.47 11.12 8.00
N ALA A 82 2.28 10.09 8.24
CA ALA A 82 3.70 10.23 8.58
C ALA A 82 4.48 10.96 7.46
N MET A 83 4.13 10.72 6.20
CA MET A 83 4.70 11.41 5.04
C MET A 83 4.17 12.84 4.83
N ASN A 84 3.25 13.33 5.67
CA ASN A 84 2.51 14.60 5.47
C ASN A 84 1.78 14.67 4.12
N ARG A 85 1.26 13.53 3.66
CA ARG A 85 0.50 13.36 2.42
C ARG A 85 -0.96 13.01 2.68
N TRP A 86 -1.43 13.17 3.92
CA TRP A 86 -2.81 12.93 4.30
C TRP A 86 -3.54 14.23 4.70
N PRO A 87 -4.76 14.48 4.19
CA PRO A 87 -5.38 13.77 3.07
C PRO A 87 -4.55 13.83 1.77
N LEU A 88 -4.88 13.00 0.79
CA LEU A 88 -4.21 13.00 -0.51
C LEU A 88 -4.57 14.27 -1.30
N TRP A 89 -3.65 15.24 -1.39
CA TRP A 89 -3.86 16.52 -2.08
C TRP A 89 -2.98 16.66 -3.33
N GLY A 90 -3.37 17.56 -4.23
CA GLY A 90 -2.60 17.90 -5.43
C GLY A 90 -3.08 17.19 -6.69
N SER A 91 -2.23 17.17 -7.72
CA SER A 91 -2.54 16.54 -9.02
C SER A 91 -2.68 15.02 -8.89
N PRO A 92 -3.41 14.36 -9.81
CA PRO A 92 -3.53 12.90 -9.81
C PRO A 92 -2.17 12.18 -9.76
N THR A 93 -1.17 12.68 -10.50
CA THR A 93 0.20 12.17 -10.46
C THR A 93 0.83 12.28 -9.07
N LYS A 94 0.67 13.41 -8.37
CA LYS A 94 1.20 13.58 -7.00
C LYS A 94 0.55 12.61 -6.02
N LYS A 95 -0.77 12.38 -6.16
CA LYS A 95 -1.49 11.40 -5.35
C LYS A 95 -0.98 9.99 -5.62
N LYS A 96 -0.86 9.60 -6.90
CA LYS A 96 -0.28 8.31 -7.31
C LYS A 96 1.11 8.11 -6.72
N HIS A 97 1.98 9.11 -6.82
CA HIS A 97 3.34 9.04 -6.28
C HIS A 97 3.34 8.90 -4.76
N ALA A 98 2.51 9.65 -4.04
CA ALA A 98 2.41 9.54 -2.58
C ALA A 98 1.98 8.13 -2.15
N VAL A 99 0.97 7.57 -2.82
CA VAL A 99 0.47 6.22 -2.55
C VAL A 99 1.53 5.18 -2.90
N ALA A 100 2.21 5.33 -4.04
CA ALA A 100 3.26 4.43 -4.49
C ALA A 100 4.40 4.31 -3.46
N PHE A 101 4.88 5.43 -2.91
CA PHE A 101 5.88 5.42 -1.84
C PHE A 101 5.33 4.87 -0.53
N ALA A 102 4.09 5.18 -0.17
CA ALA A 102 3.47 4.64 1.04
C ALA A 102 3.32 3.11 0.97
N LEU A 103 3.05 2.56 -0.22
CA LEU A 103 3.01 1.10 -0.45
C LEU A 103 4.38 0.46 -0.34
N LEU A 104 5.45 1.12 -0.81
CA LEU A 104 6.82 0.62 -0.62
C LEU A 104 7.17 0.56 0.86
N GLN A 105 6.86 1.61 1.62
CA GLN A 105 7.05 1.63 3.07
C GLN A 105 6.23 0.53 3.74
N LEU A 106 4.97 0.34 3.35
CA LEU A 106 4.11 -0.68 3.94
C LEU A 106 4.59 -2.10 3.64
N PHE A 107 5.02 -2.37 2.41
CA PHE A 107 5.65 -3.63 2.03
C PHE A 107 6.87 -3.91 2.89
N CYS A 108 7.72 -2.90 3.04
CA CYS A 108 8.93 -2.97 3.83
C CYS A 108 8.64 -3.24 5.32
N GLU A 109 7.64 -2.58 5.92
CA GLU A 109 7.21 -2.85 7.30
C GLU A 109 6.61 -4.25 7.47
N ALA A 110 5.77 -4.69 6.53
CA ALA A 110 5.12 -6.00 6.57
C ALA A 110 6.13 -7.16 6.50
N ASN A 111 7.24 -6.96 5.80
CA ASN A 111 8.33 -7.92 5.67
C ASN A 111 9.45 -7.72 6.70
N ALA A 112 9.26 -6.83 7.68
CA ALA A 112 10.26 -6.48 8.70
C ALA A 112 11.61 -6.01 8.12
N LEU A 113 11.59 -5.38 6.94
CA LEU A 113 12.76 -4.83 6.25
C LEU A 113 13.08 -3.40 6.71
N CYS A 114 12.12 -2.71 7.34
CA CYS A 114 12.29 -1.38 7.94
C CYS A 114 11.41 -1.19 9.17
N PRO A 115 11.75 -0.20 10.03
CA PRO A 115 10.91 0.15 11.18
C PRO A 115 9.57 0.74 10.73
N LYS A 116 8.59 0.58 11.61
CA LYS A 116 7.27 1.20 11.48
C LYS A 116 7.36 2.71 11.68
N VAL A 117 6.79 3.50 10.74
CA VAL A 117 6.76 4.97 10.81
C VAL A 117 5.53 5.55 11.51
#